data_AF-A0A1S1Y1Z6-F1
#
_entry.id   AF-A0A1S1Y1Z6-F1
#
_cell.length_a   1.000
_cell.length_b   1.000
_cell.length_c   1.000
_cell.angle_alpha   90.00
_cell.angle_beta   90.00
_cell.angle_gamma   90.00
#
_symmetry.space_group_name_H-M   'P 1'
#
loop_
_entity.id
_entity.type
_entity.pdbx_description
1 polymer ?
#
loop_
_entity_poly.entity_id
_entity_poly.type
_entity_poly.pdbx_seq_one_letter_code
_entity_poly.pdbx_strand_id
1 'polypeptide(L)'
;MASETLVLCPSAQPDWEGSQVIGVMTGSAEQPELAYLKEALPVTDEILEMAGPVTPGEVFRFSAPCACSGCGHYRSEQSKCGLVEKVVRWTPVVVEQLPTCSIRSNCRWWLQEGRDACLHCPQVVTNDLNPSEDMRRASDLDVV
;
A
#
# COMPACT_ATOMS: atom_id res chain seq x y z
N MET A 1 -19.54 23.78 2.15
CA MET A 1 -18.21 23.58 1.55
C MET A 1 -17.94 22.10 1.60
N ALA A 2 -17.93 21.42 0.46
CA ALA A 2 -17.60 20.00 0.44
C ALA A 2 -16.13 19.88 0.85
N SER A 3 -15.87 19.14 1.93
CA SER A 3 -14.51 18.75 2.30
C SER A 3 -13.91 18.05 1.09
N GLU A 4 -12.86 18.60 0.47
CA GLU A 4 -12.10 17.85 -0.53
C GLU A 4 -11.58 16.59 0.18
N THR A 5 -12.14 15.44 -0.17
CA THR A 5 -11.79 14.19 0.51
C THR A 5 -10.36 13.83 0.09
N LEU A 6 -9.45 13.90 1.05
CA LEU A 6 -8.03 13.64 0.83
C LEU A 6 -7.83 12.24 0.23
N VAL A 7 -7.09 12.16 -0.88
CA VAL A 7 -6.76 10.88 -1.52
C VAL A 7 -5.55 10.28 -0.82
N LEU A 8 -5.71 9.04 -0.35
CA LEU A 8 -4.73 8.32 0.43
C LEU A 8 -3.94 7.32 -0.43
N CYS A 9 -2.62 7.28 -0.26
CA CYS A 9 -1.77 6.25 -0.81
C CYS A 9 -1.80 5.02 0.11
N PRO A 10 -2.18 3.82 -0.36
CA PRO A 10 -2.19 2.60 0.45
C PRO A 10 -0.81 1.94 0.59
N SER A 11 0.24 2.59 0.08
CA SER A 11 1.62 2.08 0.05
C SER A 11 2.58 3.19 0.49
N ALA A 12 2.17 3.95 1.50
CA ALA A 12 2.98 5.03 2.07
C ALA A 12 4.15 4.48 2.88
N GLN A 13 5.09 5.34 3.23
CA GLN A 13 6.16 5.04 4.17
C GLN A 13 5.75 5.47 5.59
N PRO A 14 6.33 4.85 6.65
CA PRO A 14 6.01 5.20 8.03
C PRO A 14 6.34 6.65 8.40
N ASP A 15 7.34 7.25 7.76
CA ASP A 15 7.84 8.61 8.04
C ASP A 15 7.10 9.71 7.27
N TRP A 16 6.12 9.36 6.42
CA TRP A 16 5.32 10.34 5.71
C TRP A 16 4.39 11.11 6.66
N GLU A 17 4.19 12.39 6.40
CA GLU A 17 3.24 13.21 7.16
C GLU A 17 1.83 12.62 7.07
N GLY A 18 1.19 12.44 8.24
CA GLY A 18 -0.15 11.85 8.32
C GLY A 18 -0.18 10.34 8.05
N SER A 19 0.95 9.64 8.17
CA SER A 19 1.01 8.18 8.04
C SER A 19 0.19 7.49 9.14
N GLN A 20 -0.48 6.42 8.73
CA GLN A 20 -1.35 5.60 9.55
C GLN A 20 -1.12 4.12 9.23
N VAL A 21 -1.12 3.27 10.24
CA VAL A 21 -1.16 1.81 10.07
C VAL A 21 -2.57 1.38 9.69
N ILE A 22 -2.70 0.66 8.59
CA ILE A 22 -3.97 0.11 8.08
C ILE A 22 -4.05 -1.41 8.20
N GLY A 23 -2.94 -2.07 8.54
CA GLY A 23 -2.87 -3.52 8.70
C GLY A 23 -1.49 -4.00 9.09
N VAL A 24 -1.42 -5.28 9.45
CA VAL A 24 -0.18 -5.98 9.83
C VAL A 24 0.04 -7.10 8.82
N MET A 25 1.27 -7.22 8.31
CA MET A 25 1.68 -8.32 7.46
C MET A 25 1.72 -9.62 8.27
N THR A 26 1.15 -10.66 7.70
CA THR A 26 1.10 -12.02 8.24
C THR A 26 1.53 -13.00 7.15
N GLY A 27 1.44 -14.31 7.41
CA GLY A 27 1.85 -15.33 6.46
C GLY A 27 3.36 -15.55 6.47
N SER A 28 3.92 -15.99 5.34
CA SER A 28 5.36 -16.21 5.15
C SER A 28 5.98 -15.17 4.22
N ALA A 29 7.31 -15.16 4.11
CA ALA A 29 7.99 -14.27 3.17
C ALA A 29 7.63 -14.57 1.70
N GLU A 30 7.33 -15.83 1.37
CA GLU A 30 6.95 -16.25 0.02
C GLU A 30 5.47 -16.00 -0.28
N GLN A 31 4.64 -15.98 0.75
CA GLN A 31 3.19 -15.78 0.65
C GLN A 31 2.75 -14.79 1.74
N PRO A 32 3.08 -13.49 1.57
CA PRO A 32 2.66 -12.47 2.51
C PRO A 32 1.15 -12.27 2.42
N GLU A 33 0.53 -12.19 3.59
CA GLU A 33 -0.88 -11.89 3.78
C GLU A 33 -1.04 -10.60 4.57
N LEU A 34 -2.22 -10.02 4.55
CA LEU A 34 -2.52 -8.79 5.27
C LEU A 34 -3.70 -8.95 6.21
N ALA A 35 -3.45 -8.84 7.51
CA ALA A 35 -4.48 -8.64 8.51
C ALA A 35 -4.85 -7.16 8.60
N TYR A 36 -6.00 -6.80 8.05
CA TYR A 36 -6.50 -5.41 8.06
C TYR A 36 -6.95 -4.98 9.46
N LEU A 37 -6.59 -3.76 9.84
CA LEU A 37 -7.18 -3.11 11.01
C LEU A 37 -8.59 -2.61 10.67
N LYS A 38 -9.50 -2.68 11.65
CA LYS A 38 -10.86 -2.14 11.50
C LYS A 38 -10.84 -0.62 11.29
N GLU A 39 -9.92 0.05 11.98
CA GLU A 39 -9.70 1.48 11.92
C GLU A 39 -8.20 1.73 11.70
N ALA A 40 -7.87 2.77 10.92
CA ALA A 40 -6.48 3.15 10.73
C ALA A 40 -5.94 3.80 12.01
N LEU A 41 -4.74 3.40 12.43
CA LEU A 41 -4.09 3.94 13.63
C LEU A 41 -3.01 4.94 13.23
N PRO A 42 -2.95 6.15 13.80
CA PRO A 42 -1.82 7.05 13.57
C PRO A 42 -0.50 6.36 13.87
N VAL A 43 0.52 6.60 13.05
CA VAL A 43 1.87 6.10 13.34
C VAL A 43 2.41 6.83 14.57
N THR A 44 2.92 6.04 15.53
CA THR A 44 3.61 6.52 16.74
C THR A 44 4.91 5.75 16.91
N ASP A 45 5.86 6.31 17.65
CA ASP A 45 7.12 5.63 17.97
C ASP A 45 6.86 4.26 18.64
N GLU A 46 5.89 4.20 19.56
CA GLU A 46 5.47 2.95 20.21
C GLU A 46 5.03 1.88 19.19
N ILE A 47 4.26 2.26 18.17
CA ILE A 47 3.83 1.34 17.10
C ILE A 47 5.02 0.92 16.24
N LEU A 48 5.92 1.84 15.89
CA LEU A 48 7.09 1.51 15.09
C LEU A 48 8.04 0.56 15.83
N GLU A 49 8.22 0.76 17.14
CA GLU A 49 9.00 -0.11 18.02
C GLU A 49 8.44 -1.53 18.11
N MET A 50 7.12 -1.72 17.91
CA MET A 50 6.51 -3.05 17.87
C MET A 50 6.99 -3.91 16.69
N ALA A 51 7.63 -3.32 15.67
CA ALA A 51 8.29 -4.09 14.61
C ALA A 51 9.49 -4.90 15.14
N GLY A 52 9.99 -4.58 16.34
CA GLY A 52 11.10 -5.28 16.96
C GLY A 52 12.40 -5.12 16.16
N PRO A 53 13.08 -6.21 15.78
CA PRO A 53 14.39 -6.13 15.12
C PRO A 53 14.32 -5.83 13.62
N VAL A 54 13.15 -5.89 13.00
CA VAL A 54 12.96 -5.65 11.55
C VAL A 54 12.43 -4.23 11.29
N THR A 55 12.42 -3.81 10.03
CA THR A 55 11.88 -2.48 9.69
C THR A 55 10.36 -2.46 9.82
N PRO A 56 9.75 -1.33 10.23
CA PRO A 56 8.29 -1.22 10.27
C PRO A 56 7.61 -1.51 8.94
N GLY A 57 8.27 -1.24 7.81
CA GLY A 57 7.75 -1.53 6.46
C GLY A 57 7.68 -3.01 6.10
N GLU A 58 8.33 -3.90 6.86
CA GLU A 58 8.19 -5.36 6.75
C GLU A 58 6.95 -5.86 7.49
N VAL A 59 6.57 -5.19 8.59
CA VAL A 59 5.55 -5.67 9.53
C VAL A 59 4.21 -4.96 9.34
N PHE A 60 4.23 -3.67 9.00
CA PHE A 60 3.03 -2.84 8.95
C PHE A 60 2.76 -2.35 7.54
N ARG A 61 1.46 -2.26 7.21
CA ARG A 61 0.97 -1.58 6.02
C ARG A 61 0.56 -0.17 6.39
N PHE A 62 1.11 0.79 5.67
CA PHE A 62 0.89 2.21 5.92
C PHE A 62 0.03 2.86 4.85
N SER A 63 -0.75 3.85 5.28
CA SER A 63 -1.47 4.77 4.43
C SER A 63 -1.18 6.20 4.86
N ALA A 64 -1.05 7.10 3.89
CA ALA A 64 -0.86 8.53 4.14
C ALA A 64 -1.47 9.34 2.99
N PRO A 65 -1.58 10.67 3.10
CA PRO A 65 -1.91 11.53 1.97
C PRO A 65 -1.02 11.20 0.76
N CYS A 66 -1.61 11.11 -0.43
CA CYS A 66 -0.86 10.74 -1.61
C CYS A 66 0.20 11.82 -1.93
N ALA A 67 1.48 11.42 -1.94
CA ALA A 67 2.60 12.31 -2.27
C ALA A 67 2.57 12.83 -3.72
N CYS A 68 1.70 12.29 -4.58
CA CYS A 68 1.57 12.67 -5.99
C CYS A 68 2.95 12.75 -6.67
N SER A 69 3.30 13.88 -7.27
CA SER A 69 4.59 14.10 -7.94
C SER A 69 5.82 13.95 -7.04
N GLY A 70 5.66 13.89 -5.71
CA GLY A 70 6.73 13.55 -4.76
C GLY A 70 7.04 12.05 -4.67
N CYS A 71 6.27 11.19 -5.35
CA CYS A 71 6.50 9.75 -5.42
C CYS A 71 7.01 9.34 -6.80
N GLY A 72 8.09 8.55 -6.87
CA GLY A 72 8.67 8.06 -8.14
C GLY A 72 7.70 7.23 -8.99
N HIS A 73 6.69 6.61 -8.38
CA HIS A 73 5.67 5.84 -9.11
C HIS A 73 4.55 6.70 -9.71
N TYR A 74 4.46 7.99 -9.35
CA TYR A 74 3.36 8.82 -9.78
C TYR A 74 3.61 9.39 -11.16
N ARG A 75 2.67 9.15 -12.07
CA ARG A 75 2.70 9.72 -13.42
C ARG A 75 1.97 11.06 -13.40
N SER A 76 2.72 12.13 -13.15
CA SER A 76 2.17 13.49 -12.99
C SER A 76 1.31 13.94 -14.17
N GLU A 77 1.71 13.63 -15.40
CA GLU A 77 0.99 13.99 -16.62
C GLU A 77 -0.41 13.37 -16.71
N GLN A 78 -0.59 12.16 -16.18
CA GLN A 78 -1.88 11.46 -16.18
C GLN A 78 -2.62 11.61 -14.84
N SER A 79 -1.99 12.20 -13.83
CA SER A 79 -2.48 12.26 -12.45
C SER A 79 -2.83 10.87 -11.89
N LYS A 80 -1.93 9.91 -12.15
CA LYS A 80 -2.14 8.48 -11.90
C LYS A 80 -1.00 7.86 -11.11
N CYS A 81 -1.33 6.86 -10.30
CA CYS A 81 -0.33 6.02 -9.65
C CYS A 81 0.07 4.89 -10.60
N GLY A 82 1.29 4.92 -11.11
CA GLY A 82 1.81 3.86 -11.99
C GLY A 82 2.12 2.56 -11.25
N LEU A 83 2.33 2.60 -9.93
CA LEU A 83 2.53 1.38 -9.14
C LEU A 83 1.32 0.47 -9.18
N VAL A 84 0.10 0.99 -8.97
CA VAL A 84 -1.10 0.15 -9.00
C VAL A 84 -1.38 -0.41 -10.38
N GLU A 85 -1.14 0.37 -11.45
CA GLU A 85 -1.28 -0.12 -12.83
C GLU A 85 -0.39 -1.34 -13.06
N LYS A 86 0.85 -1.30 -12.55
CA LYS A 86 1.83 -2.39 -12.68
C LYS A 86 1.52 -3.58 -11.78
N VAL A 87 1.08 -3.33 -10.54
CA VAL A 87 0.65 -4.38 -9.60
C VAL A 87 -0.51 -5.18 -10.18
N VAL A 88 -1.57 -4.49 -10.66
CA VAL A 88 -2.72 -5.14 -11.28
C VAL A 88 -2.33 -5.92 -12.54
N ARG A 89 -1.37 -5.40 -13.32
CA ARG A 89 -0.95 -6.02 -14.57
C ARG A 89 -0.08 -7.26 -14.39
N TRP A 90 0.83 -7.27 -13.43
CA TRP A 90 1.89 -8.28 -13.37
C TRP A 90 1.82 -9.20 -12.16
N THR A 91 1.20 -8.79 -11.06
CA THR A 91 1.15 -9.63 -9.86
C THR A 91 -0.10 -10.52 -9.87
N PRO A 92 -0.08 -11.70 -9.24
CA PRO A 92 -1.27 -12.55 -9.14
C PRO A 92 -2.33 -11.91 -8.24
N VAL A 93 -3.59 -12.26 -8.46
CA VAL A 93 -4.65 -12.03 -7.46
C VAL A 93 -4.40 -12.98 -6.30
N VAL A 94 -4.46 -12.46 -5.06
CA VAL A 94 -4.16 -13.24 -3.83
C VAL A 94 -5.37 -13.41 -2.91
N VAL A 95 -6.49 -12.75 -3.22
CA VAL A 95 -7.75 -12.93 -2.49
C VAL A 95 -8.94 -13.01 -3.43
N GLU A 96 -9.92 -13.85 -3.10
CA GLU A 96 -11.15 -14.00 -3.88
C GLU A 96 -12.23 -12.97 -3.47
N GLN A 97 -12.20 -12.55 -2.20
CA GLN A 97 -13.14 -11.62 -1.60
C GLN A 97 -12.42 -10.39 -1.06
N LEU A 98 -13.07 -9.23 -1.19
CA LEU A 98 -12.46 -7.99 -0.72
C LEU A 98 -12.52 -7.90 0.81
N PRO A 99 -11.38 -7.71 1.50
CA PRO A 99 -11.37 -7.52 2.94
C PRO A 99 -12.01 -6.17 3.32
N THR A 100 -12.40 -5.97 4.58
CA THR A 100 -12.76 -4.62 5.05
C THR A 100 -11.50 -3.76 5.08
N CYS A 101 -11.52 -2.60 4.44
CA CYS A 101 -10.37 -1.69 4.36
C CYS A 101 -10.81 -0.28 4.74
N SER A 102 -10.23 0.24 5.83
CA SER A 102 -10.61 1.51 6.47
C SER A 102 -10.42 2.73 5.57
N ILE A 103 -9.54 2.65 4.57
CA ILE A 103 -9.23 3.76 3.65
C ILE A 103 -9.90 3.64 2.29
N ARG A 104 -10.70 2.58 2.02
CA ARG A 104 -11.15 2.23 0.66
C ARG A 104 -11.79 3.40 -0.09
N SER A 105 -12.69 4.13 0.55
CA SER A 105 -13.38 5.28 -0.04
C SER A 105 -12.46 6.40 -0.53
N ASN A 106 -11.23 6.44 0.00
CA ASN A 106 -10.24 7.48 -0.22
C ASN A 106 -8.96 6.95 -0.87
N CYS A 107 -8.84 5.63 -1.05
CA CYS A 107 -7.62 4.99 -1.49
C CYS A 107 -7.36 5.27 -2.98
N ARG A 108 -6.19 5.82 -3.31
CA ARG A 108 -5.74 6.09 -4.69
C ARG A 108 -5.89 4.87 -5.59
N TRP A 109 -5.51 3.70 -5.10
CA TRP A 109 -5.54 2.46 -5.88
C TRP A 109 -6.98 2.02 -6.17
N TRP A 110 -7.87 2.14 -5.19
CA TRP A 110 -9.30 1.87 -5.37
C TRP A 110 -9.96 2.88 -6.32
N LEU A 111 -9.66 4.18 -6.15
CA LEU A 111 -10.20 5.23 -7.01
C LEU A 111 -9.73 5.11 -8.46
N GLN A 112 -8.59 4.46 -8.72
CA GLN A 112 -8.03 4.27 -10.05
C GLN A 112 -8.44 2.93 -10.70
N GLU A 113 -8.22 1.81 -10.01
CA GLU A 113 -8.39 0.45 -10.55
C GLU A 113 -9.50 -0.35 -9.85
N GLY A 114 -10.20 0.24 -8.88
CA GLY A 114 -11.36 -0.35 -8.23
C GLY A 114 -11.08 -1.70 -7.55
N ARG A 115 -11.94 -2.67 -7.86
CA ARG A 115 -11.88 -4.03 -7.29
C ARG A 115 -10.55 -4.69 -7.59
N ASP A 116 -10.03 -4.54 -8.80
CA ASP A 116 -8.85 -5.28 -9.25
C ASP A 116 -7.65 -4.93 -8.36
N ALA A 117 -7.38 -3.65 -8.11
CA ALA A 117 -6.34 -3.25 -7.15
C ALA A 117 -6.45 -3.94 -5.78
N CYS A 118 -7.66 -4.03 -5.24
CA CYS A 118 -7.87 -4.59 -3.90
C CYS A 118 -7.66 -6.12 -3.85
N LEU A 119 -7.74 -6.82 -4.98
CA LEU A 119 -7.43 -8.26 -5.05
C LEU A 119 -5.94 -8.56 -4.94
N HIS A 120 -5.09 -7.57 -5.22
CA HIS A 120 -3.63 -7.68 -5.13
C HIS A 120 -3.08 -7.10 -3.82
N CYS A 121 -3.78 -6.13 -3.21
CA CYS A 121 -3.33 -5.41 -2.02
C CYS A 121 -2.75 -6.29 -0.89
N PRO A 122 -3.29 -7.46 -0.54
CA PRO A 122 -2.80 -8.23 0.61
C PRO A 122 -1.36 -8.71 0.51
N GLN A 123 -0.80 -8.81 -0.71
CA GLN A 123 0.59 -9.30 -0.91
C GLN A 123 1.63 -8.18 -0.98
N VAL A 124 1.22 -6.91 -0.91
CA VAL A 124 2.14 -5.77 -1.05
C VAL A 124 2.79 -5.49 0.29
N VAL A 125 4.10 -5.69 0.38
CA VAL A 125 4.94 -5.35 1.55
C VAL A 125 5.78 -4.13 1.20
N THR A 126 5.84 -3.12 2.08
CA THR A 126 6.54 -1.85 1.78
C THR A 126 8.05 -2.04 1.68
N ASN A 127 8.64 -2.83 2.58
CA ASN A 127 10.05 -3.19 2.59
C ASN A 127 10.23 -4.70 2.43
N ASP A 128 9.83 -5.25 1.29
CA ASP A 128 9.99 -6.68 1.03
C ASP A 128 11.46 -7.03 0.76
N LEU A 129 12.05 -7.89 1.61
CA LEU A 129 13.42 -8.39 1.43
C LEU A 129 13.49 -9.59 0.47
N ASN A 130 12.36 -10.22 0.15
CA ASN A 130 12.28 -11.36 -0.76
C ASN A 130 11.09 -11.24 -1.74
N PRO A 131 10.98 -10.14 -2.50
CA PRO A 131 9.85 -9.94 -3.40
C PRO A 131 9.88 -10.96 -4.53
N SER A 132 8.70 -11.43 -4.93
CA SER A 132 8.54 -12.21 -6.16
C SER A 132 9.05 -11.43 -7.38
N GLU A 133 9.40 -12.12 -8.45
CA GLU A 133 9.86 -11.47 -9.69
C GLU A 133 8.81 -10.49 -10.23
N ASP A 134 7.53 -10.83 -10.15
CA ASP A 134 6.42 -9.97 -10.57
C ASP A 134 6.31 -8.71 -9.71
N MET A 135 6.46 -8.84 -8.38
CA MET A 135 6.41 -7.68 -7.48
C MET A 135 7.64 -6.78 -7.65
N ARG A 136 8.82 -7.38 -7.84
CA ARG A 136 10.06 -6.66 -8.17
C ARG A 136 9.88 -5.87 -9.47
N ARG A 137 9.32 -6.49 -10.50
CA ARG A 137 9.02 -5.83 -11.77
C ARG A 137 7.99 -4.70 -11.59
N ALA A 138 6.95 -4.91 -10.79
CA ALA A 138 5.92 -3.90 -10.56
C ALA A 138 6.44 -2.67 -9.80
N SER A 139 7.37 -2.87 -8.86
CA SER A 139 7.98 -1.82 -8.06
C SER A 139 9.20 -1.14 -8.71
N ASP A 140 9.70 -1.65 -9.83
CA ASP A 140 10.78 -1.01 -10.57
C ASP A 140 10.31 0.31 -11.21
N LEU A 141 10.99 1.42 -10.92
CA LEU A 141 10.65 2.76 -11.42
C LEU A 141 10.92 2.93 -12.91
N ASP A 142 11.86 2.17 -13.48
CA ASP A 142 12.25 2.27 -14.89
C ASP A 142 11.32 1.47 -15.80
N VAL A 143 10.48 0.60 -15.22
CA VAL A 143 9.48 -0.16 -15.95
C VAL A 143 8.17 0.61 -16.00
N VAL A 144 7.71 0.86 -17.23
CA VAL A 144 6.55 1.71 -17.58
C VAL A 144 5.38 0.88 -18.07
#